data_AF-A0AAV1R2N5-F1
#
_entry.id   AF-A0AAV1R2N5-F1
#
_cell.length_a   1.000
_cell.length_b   1.000
_cell.length_c   1.000
_cell.angle_alpha   90.00
_cell.angle_beta   90.00
_cell.angle_gamma   90.00
#
_symmetry.space_group_name_H-M   'P 1'
#
loop_
_entity.id
_entity.type
_entity.pdbx_description
1 polymer ?
#
loop_
_entity_poly.entity_id
_entity_poly.type
_entity_poly.pdbx_seq_one_letter_code
_entity_poly.pdbx_strand_id
1 'polypeptide(L)'
;MDLIESTFNRLETQLGQIDWWDLDGACMTIDYTLIGPGVPFKTSNTVSKKMEKMENKGWHGRRQKGGLVTMPFIFANEACEKLAVVGFNTNMISYLTTELHMPLTKAANTLTNFGGTSSLTPLLGAFMADAYAGRFWTITVASIIYQIGMTSLTLSAILPNLRPPPCKLGEQVCREADTGQLVILYASLLLGALGSGGIRPCVVAFGAEQFDESDPKQTSKTWKYFNWYYFVMGVSILLAVTVLVYIQDNIGWGWGLGIPTIAMFLSIIPFIGGYPLYRHLDPAGSPFTRLLQVSVAAFRKRKLAMVSDPELLYQNDELDAPISIGGKLLHTTHMKFLDKAAIVTEEDNFKQARTPNLWRLNTVHRVEELKSIIRMGPIWAAGILLITAYAQQNTFSLQQAKSMDRYLTKSFQIPAGSMSVFTMTSMLTTIAFYDRIFVPIARKFTGLERGISFLHRMGIGFVISIFATLVAGFVEIKRKDVALAHGLINSHQPIPIPVFWLVPQYCLHGIAEAFMSIGHLEFFYDQAPESMRSTAMALFWTAISVGNYVSTLLVTLVHKFSAGPDGSNWLPDDNLNKGKLEYFYWLITLLQAANLIYYLFCAKIYTFKSIQVHSKETSDSEESAVELANKV
;
A
#
# COMPACT_ATOMS: atom_id res chain seq x y z
N MET A 1 35.22 19.74 -2.94
CA MET A 1 34.08 20.48 -2.36
C MET A 1 34.04 21.90 -2.91
N ASP A 2 35.19 22.55 -3.07
CA ASP A 2 35.31 23.94 -3.58
C ASP A 2 34.96 24.12 -5.07
N LEU A 3 34.93 23.04 -5.87
CA LEU A 3 34.48 23.10 -7.27
C LEU A 3 32.94 23.12 -7.42
N ILE A 4 32.20 22.66 -6.40
CA ILE A 4 30.73 22.65 -6.40
C ILE A 4 30.22 24.02 -5.93
N GLU A 5 30.90 24.64 -4.98
CA GLU A 5 30.59 25.99 -4.47
C GLU A 5 30.85 27.08 -5.53
N SER A 6 31.92 26.93 -6.33
CA SER A 6 32.20 27.81 -7.47
C SER A 6 31.18 27.69 -8.61
N THR A 7 30.48 26.57 -8.73
CA THR A 7 29.45 26.36 -9.77
C THR A 7 28.09 26.88 -9.31
N PHE A 8 27.82 26.83 -7.99
CA PHE A 8 26.60 27.35 -7.38
C PHE A 8 26.57 28.89 -7.38
N ASN A 9 27.68 29.55 -7.02
CA ASN A 9 27.76 31.01 -7.02
C ASN A 9 27.71 31.63 -8.43
N ARG A 10 28.06 30.86 -9.48
CA ARG A 10 27.97 31.30 -10.88
C ARG A 10 26.56 31.19 -11.47
N LEU A 11 25.70 30.37 -10.87
CA LEU A 11 24.27 30.26 -11.20
C LEU A 11 23.44 31.33 -10.50
N GLU A 12 23.89 31.83 -9.35
CA GLU A 12 23.24 32.91 -8.61
C GLU A 12 23.47 34.30 -9.24
N THR A 13 24.55 34.48 -10.03
CA THR A 13 24.88 35.76 -10.69
C THR A 13 24.28 35.95 -12.09
N GLN A 14 23.56 34.95 -12.64
CA GLN A 14 22.91 35.04 -13.95
C GLN A 14 21.38 35.21 -13.89
N LEU A 15 20.78 35.16 -12.69
CA LEU A 15 19.35 35.40 -12.48
C LEU A 15 19.17 36.63 -11.59
N GLY A 16 19.54 37.79 -12.14
CA GLY A 16 19.23 39.09 -11.55
C GLY A 16 17.75 39.48 -11.78
N GLN A 17 17.14 39.94 -10.69
CA GLN A 17 15.96 40.82 -10.60
C GLN A 17 14.58 40.24 -10.97
N ILE A 18 13.93 39.65 -9.96
CA ILE A 18 12.51 39.94 -9.66
C ILE A 18 12.43 40.20 -8.15
N ASP A 19 12.17 41.45 -7.78
CA ASP A 19 12.02 41.95 -6.41
C ASP A 19 10.83 41.28 -5.70
N TRP A 20 11.10 40.64 -4.55
CA TRP A 20 10.11 40.03 -3.65
C TRP A 20 9.89 40.83 -2.36
N TRP A 21 10.01 42.16 -2.43
CA TRP A 21 9.73 43.06 -1.31
C TRP A 21 8.75 44.15 -1.74
N ASP A 22 7.50 43.78 -1.97
CA ASP A 22 6.35 44.70 -1.92
C ASP A 22 5.05 43.89 -1.95
N LEU A 23 4.58 43.48 -0.77
CA LEU A 23 3.15 43.30 -0.39
C LEU A 23 2.99 42.83 1.06
N ASP A 24 3.84 43.31 1.97
CA ASP A 24 3.50 43.39 3.40
C ASP A 24 2.85 44.76 3.64
N GLY A 25 1.54 44.83 3.42
CA GLY A 25 0.81 46.09 3.39
C GLY A 25 -0.69 45.95 3.68
N ALA A 26 -1.06 45.20 4.72
CA ALA A 26 -2.38 45.31 5.35
C ALA A 26 -2.40 44.73 6.78
N CYS A 27 -1.46 45.18 7.63
CA CYS A 27 -1.62 45.05 9.07
C CYS A 27 -2.32 46.33 9.56
N MET A 28 -3.64 46.27 9.80
CA MET A 28 -4.36 47.36 10.46
C MET A 28 -3.84 47.48 11.89
N THR A 29 -2.96 48.45 12.11
CA THR A 29 -2.70 49.03 13.44
C THR A 29 -4.00 49.69 13.89
N ILE A 30 -4.64 49.12 14.91
CA ILE A 30 -5.75 49.76 15.62
C ILE A 30 -5.11 50.79 16.56
N ASP A 31 -5.16 52.05 16.15
CA ASP A 31 -4.78 53.19 16.99
C ASP A 31 -5.91 53.44 18.01
N TYR A 32 -5.65 53.16 19.29
CA TYR A 32 -6.57 53.48 20.38
C TYR A 32 -6.36 54.94 20.80
N THR A 33 -7.02 55.88 20.12
CA THR A 33 -7.25 57.22 20.67
C THR A 33 -8.61 57.77 20.22
N LEU A 34 -9.31 58.39 21.17
CA LEU A 34 -10.57 59.15 21.07
C LEU A 34 -11.88 58.36 21.22
N ILE A 35 -12.18 57.99 22.46
CA ILE A 35 -13.55 57.83 22.95
C ILE A 35 -14.10 59.24 23.27
N GLY A 36 -15.09 59.69 22.50
CA GLY A 36 -16.00 60.78 22.85
C GLY A 36 -17.45 60.30 22.66
N PRO A 37 -18.40 60.62 23.56
CA PRO A 37 -19.71 59.99 23.55
C PRO A 37 -20.71 60.74 22.65
N GLY A 38 -21.48 60.00 21.84
CA GLY A 38 -22.79 60.47 21.36
C GLY A 38 -23.17 60.16 19.91
N VAL A 39 -24.33 59.48 19.76
CA VAL A 39 -25.33 59.58 18.67
C VAL A 39 -25.22 58.54 17.51
N PRO A 40 -26.37 57.99 17.00
CA PRO A 40 -26.47 56.58 16.60
C PRO A 40 -26.49 56.27 15.11
N PHE A 41 -26.37 54.96 14.85
CA PHE A 41 -26.61 54.17 13.62
C PHE A 41 -27.55 54.79 12.56
N LYS A 42 -27.07 54.85 11.31
CA LYS A 42 -27.91 54.83 10.10
C LYS A 42 -27.31 53.89 9.04
N THR A 43 -28.15 52.92 8.67
CA THR A 43 -27.99 51.84 7.70
C THR A 43 -27.57 52.29 6.30
N SER A 44 -26.58 51.61 5.71
CA SER A 44 -26.19 51.76 4.29
C SER A 44 -26.51 50.51 3.48
N ASN A 45 -27.70 50.50 2.87
CA ASN A 45 -28.09 49.56 1.79
C ASN A 45 -27.24 49.74 0.51
N THR A 46 -26.30 50.67 0.51
CA THR A 46 -25.41 50.97 -0.61
C THR A 46 -24.15 50.11 -0.61
N VAL A 47 -23.75 49.55 0.55
CA VAL A 47 -22.60 48.64 0.68
C VAL A 47 -22.95 47.24 0.19
N SER A 48 -24.12 46.71 0.54
CA SER A 48 -24.58 45.38 0.10
C SER A 48 -24.69 45.29 -1.44
N LYS A 49 -25.25 46.31 -2.10
CA LYS A 49 -25.31 46.36 -3.57
C LYS A 49 -23.96 46.59 -4.25
N LYS A 50 -22.97 47.19 -3.58
CA LYS A 50 -21.59 47.32 -4.10
C LYS A 50 -20.78 46.04 -3.88
N MET A 51 -21.02 45.30 -2.79
CA MET A 51 -20.42 43.98 -2.54
C MET A 51 -20.99 42.94 -3.52
N GLU A 52 -22.31 42.88 -3.75
CA GLU A 52 -22.90 41.99 -4.78
C GLU A 52 -22.38 42.30 -6.20
N LYS A 53 -22.15 43.58 -6.53
CA LYS A 53 -21.61 43.97 -7.84
C LYS A 53 -20.09 43.78 -7.97
N MET A 54 -19.35 43.69 -6.87
CA MET A 54 -17.93 43.31 -6.87
C MET A 54 -17.74 41.79 -6.85
N GLU A 55 -18.63 41.05 -6.17
CA GLU A 55 -18.63 39.59 -6.15
C GLU A 55 -19.02 39.00 -7.52
N ASN A 56 -20.00 39.60 -8.21
CA ASN A 56 -20.35 39.21 -9.58
C ASN A 56 -19.37 39.65 -10.67
N LYS A 57 -18.39 40.53 -10.38
CA LYS A 57 -17.37 40.95 -11.35
C LYS A 57 -16.04 40.21 -11.23
N GLY A 58 -15.84 39.42 -10.16
CA GLY A 58 -14.70 38.50 -10.02
C GLY A 58 -14.91 37.10 -10.62
N TRP A 59 -16.13 36.80 -11.09
CA TRP A 59 -16.58 35.45 -11.47
C TRP A 59 -16.71 35.21 -12.98
N HIS A 60 -16.02 36.00 -13.80
CA HIS A 60 -15.87 35.72 -15.23
C HIS A 60 -14.39 35.59 -15.58
N GLY A 61 -13.84 34.38 -15.40
CA GLY A 61 -12.51 34.06 -15.93
C GLY A 61 -11.70 32.95 -15.25
N ARG A 62 -12.11 32.40 -14.10
CA ARG A 62 -11.42 31.21 -13.56
C ARG A 62 -12.00 29.96 -14.23
N ARG A 63 -11.23 29.38 -15.17
CA ARG A 63 -11.48 28.03 -15.73
C ARG A 63 -11.81 27.09 -14.57
N GLN A 64 -12.93 26.39 -14.63
CA GLN A 64 -13.31 25.41 -13.61
C GLN A 64 -12.24 24.31 -13.58
N LYS A 65 -11.48 24.22 -12.49
CA LYS A 65 -10.44 23.21 -12.27
C LYS A 65 -11.08 21.90 -11.80
N GLY A 66 -10.47 20.78 -12.14
CA GLY A 66 -10.93 19.44 -11.81
C GLY A 66 -11.96 18.87 -12.79
N GLY A 67 -12.66 17.84 -12.34
CA GLY A 67 -13.71 17.16 -13.08
C GLY A 67 -13.20 16.14 -14.10
N LEU A 68 -14.13 15.64 -14.93
CA LEU A 68 -13.93 14.55 -15.89
C LEU A 68 -12.78 14.77 -16.88
N VAL A 69 -12.44 16.03 -17.19
CA VAL A 69 -11.36 16.40 -18.12
C VAL A 69 -9.99 15.95 -17.62
N THR A 70 -9.81 15.82 -16.31
CA THR A 70 -8.55 15.40 -15.68
C THR A 70 -8.32 13.88 -15.72
N MET A 71 -9.40 13.10 -15.89
CA MET A 71 -9.37 11.64 -15.79
C MET A 71 -8.42 10.95 -16.77
N PRO A 72 -8.40 11.28 -18.09
CA PRO A 72 -7.55 10.57 -19.03
C PRO A 72 -6.06 10.64 -18.67
N PHE A 73 -5.61 11.77 -18.14
CA PHE A 73 -4.23 11.99 -17.74
C PHE A 73 -3.84 11.14 -16.51
N ILE A 74 -4.72 11.10 -15.51
CA ILE A 74 -4.51 10.30 -14.29
C ILE A 74 -4.59 8.80 -14.61
N PHE A 75 -5.57 8.38 -15.40
CA PHE A 75 -5.74 6.98 -15.79
C PHE A 75 -4.63 6.48 -16.70
N ALA A 76 -4.13 7.28 -17.63
CA ALA A 76 -3.00 6.89 -18.47
C ALA A 76 -1.75 6.64 -17.61
N ASN A 77 -1.46 7.53 -16.65
CA ASN A 77 -0.32 7.36 -15.76
C ASN A 77 -0.45 6.12 -14.87
N GLU A 78 -1.62 5.89 -14.28
CA GLU A 78 -1.85 4.71 -13.45
C GLU A 78 -1.80 3.41 -14.26
N ALA A 79 -2.43 3.40 -15.45
CA ALA A 79 -2.47 2.22 -16.30
C ALA A 79 -1.05 1.78 -16.71
N CYS A 80 -0.18 2.74 -17.04
CA CYS A 80 1.20 2.47 -17.43
C CYS A 80 2.06 2.03 -16.25
N GLU A 81 1.88 2.64 -15.06
CA GLU A 81 2.56 2.20 -13.83
C GLU A 81 2.19 0.76 -13.48
N LYS A 82 0.89 0.42 -13.51
CA LYS A 82 0.41 -0.95 -13.21
C LYS A 82 0.93 -1.96 -14.22
N LEU A 83 0.90 -1.62 -15.51
CA LEU A 83 1.44 -2.46 -16.56
C LEU A 83 2.93 -2.77 -16.32
N ALA A 84 3.72 -1.75 -15.99
CA ALA A 84 5.15 -1.87 -15.73
C ALA A 84 5.46 -2.69 -14.47
N VAL A 85 4.87 -2.32 -13.33
CA VAL A 85 5.10 -2.99 -12.04
C VAL A 85 4.68 -4.46 -12.11
N VAL A 86 3.45 -4.74 -12.54
CA VAL A 86 2.93 -6.11 -12.53
C VAL A 86 3.66 -6.96 -13.57
N GLY A 87 3.89 -6.40 -14.76
CA GLY A 87 4.57 -7.10 -15.84
C GLY A 87 6.00 -7.48 -15.48
N PHE A 88 6.72 -6.58 -14.83
CA PHE A 88 8.05 -6.87 -14.35
C PHE A 88 8.03 -7.88 -13.19
N ASN A 89 7.24 -7.62 -12.14
CA ASN A 89 7.25 -8.41 -10.91
C ASN A 89 6.83 -9.88 -11.15
N THR A 90 5.83 -10.11 -12.00
CA THR A 90 5.26 -11.45 -12.25
C THR A 90 6.27 -12.43 -12.85
N ASN A 91 7.25 -11.94 -13.62
CA ASN A 91 8.23 -12.79 -14.30
C ASN A 91 9.68 -12.52 -13.86
N MET A 92 9.88 -11.65 -12.87
CA MET A 92 11.22 -11.21 -12.42
C MET A 92 12.09 -12.39 -11.98
N ILE A 93 11.54 -13.40 -11.30
CA ILE A 93 12.33 -14.58 -10.92
C ILE A 93 12.93 -15.30 -12.14
N SER A 94 12.21 -15.30 -13.27
CA SER A 94 12.71 -15.84 -14.53
C SER A 94 13.91 -15.02 -15.00
N TYR A 95 13.78 -13.69 -15.08
CA TYR A 95 14.89 -12.79 -15.42
C TYR A 95 16.15 -13.02 -14.58
N LEU A 96 15.99 -13.06 -13.25
CA LEU A 96 17.11 -13.23 -12.33
C LEU A 96 17.81 -14.58 -12.53
N THR A 97 17.06 -15.64 -12.80
CA THR A 97 17.61 -17.01 -12.95
C THR A 97 18.10 -17.32 -14.36
N THR A 98 17.50 -16.75 -15.41
CA THR A 98 17.88 -17.04 -16.81
C THR A 98 18.82 -16.04 -17.43
N GLU A 99 18.64 -14.75 -17.17
CA GLU A 99 19.45 -13.70 -17.81
C GLU A 99 20.63 -13.29 -16.94
N LEU A 100 20.46 -13.31 -15.61
CA LEU A 100 21.51 -12.96 -14.66
C LEU A 100 22.16 -14.19 -14.01
N HIS A 101 21.69 -15.39 -14.36
CA HIS A 101 22.17 -16.68 -13.86
C HIS A 101 22.30 -16.73 -12.33
N MET A 102 21.41 -16.07 -11.60
CA MET A 102 21.47 -16.09 -10.14
C MET A 102 20.98 -17.44 -9.61
N PRO A 103 21.62 -17.95 -8.55
CA PRO A 103 21.12 -19.06 -7.74
C PRO A 103 19.65 -18.86 -7.37
N LEU A 104 18.84 -19.92 -7.47
CA LEU A 104 17.39 -19.81 -7.26
C LEU A 104 17.03 -19.20 -5.89
N THR A 105 17.72 -19.59 -4.82
CA THR A 105 17.42 -19.05 -3.49
C THR A 105 17.77 -17.57 -3.37
N LYS A 106 18.89 -17.15 -3.95
CA LYS A 106 19.31 -15.74 -4.03
C LYS A 106 18.33 -14.91 -4.87
N ALA A 107 17.88 -15.45 -6.01
CA ALA A 107 16.89 -14.80 -6.86
C ALA A 107 15.54 -14.65 -6.16
N ALA A 108 15.07 -15.68 -5.45
CA ALA A 108 13.84 -15.65 -4.66
C ALA A 108 13.93 -14.60 -3.55
N ASN A 109 15.05 -14.57 -2.81
CA ASN A 109 15.33 -13.57 -1.78
C ASN A 109 15.38 -12.15 -2.34
N THR A 110 15.99 -11.94 -3.50
CA THR A 110 16.00 -10.63 -4.18
C THR A 110 14.59 -10.17 -4.54
N LEU A 111 13.76 -11.07 -5.07
CA LEU A 111 12.38 -10.77 -5.44
C LEU A 111 11.54 -10.41 -4.21
N THR A 112 11.62 -11.20 -3.13
CA THR A 112 10.88 -10.92 -1.90
C THR A 112 11.40 -9.68 -1.18
N ASN A 113 12.71 -9.43 -1.17
CA ASN A 113 13.26 -8.18 -0.61
C ASN A 113 12.80 -6.95 -1.39
N PHE A 114 12.75 -7.03 -2.73
CA PHE A 114 12.19 -5.98 -3.56
C PHE A 114 10.69 -5.79 -3.30
N GLY A 115 9.90 -6.87 -3.25
CA GLY A 115 8.47 -6.81 -2.91
C GLY A 115 8.23 -6.22 -1.52
N GLY A 116 9.08 -6.58 -0.56
CA GLY A 116 9.09 -6.04 0.80
C GLY A 116 9.35 -4.53 0.82
N THR A 117 10.40 -4.11 0.13
CA THR A 117 10.80 -2.69 0.03
C THR A 117 9.73 -1.87 -0.70
N SER A 118 9.25 -2.34 -1.84
CA SER A 118 8.20 -1.68 -2.64
C SER A 118 6.86 -1.57 -1.91
N SER A 119 6.60 -2.40 -0.90
CA SER A 119 5.40 -2.32 -0.07
C SER A 119 5.59 -1.41 1.15
N LEU A 120 6.84 -1.06 1.50
CA LEU A 120 7.15 -0.12 2.59
C LEU A 120 7.18 1.33 2.12
N THR A 121 7.70 1.57 0.91
CA THR A 121 7.84 2.92 0.32
C THR A 121 6.54 3.72 0.19
N PRO A 122 5.33 3.14 0.05
CA PRO A 122 4.06 3.89 0.13
C PRO A 122 3.88 4.73 1.40
N LEU A 123 4.41 4.27 2.54
CA LEU A 123 4.36 5.06 3.77
C LEU A 123 5.15 6.37 3.64
N LEU A 124 6.32 6.30 3.01
CA LEU A 124 7.15 7.48 2.76
C LEU A 124 6.46 8.40 1.76
N GLY A 125 5.89 7.83 0.69
CA GLY A 125 5.11 8.58 -0.31
C GLY A 125 3.94 9.36 0.32
N ALA A 126 3.11 8.66 1.10
CA ALA A 126 1.97 9.26 1.78
C ALA A 126 2.41 10.36 2.77
N PHE A 127 3.43 10.10 3.58
CA PHE A 127 3.97 11.09 4.51
C PHE A 127 4.47 12.35 3.80
N MET A 128 5.21 12.20 2.71
CA MET A 128 5.70 13.33 1.91
C MET A 128 4.56 14.14 1.29
N ALA A 129 3.52 13.47 0.79
CA ALA A 129 2.36 14.11 0.18
C ALA A 129 1.53 14.89 1.22
N ASP A 130 1.26 14.28 2.37
CA ASP A 130 0.36 14.84 3.39
C ASP A 130 1.06 15.86 4.32
N ALA A 131 2.39 15.83 4.45
CA ALA A 131 3.14 16.72 5.35
C ALA A 131 3.84 17.89 4.64
N TYR A 132 4.28 17.75 3.38
CA TYR A 132 5.17 18.73 2.74
C TYR A 132 4.78 19.12 1.32
N ALA A 133 4.79 18.18 0.38
CA ALA A 133 4.82 18.50 -1.06
C ALA A 133 3.43 18.62 -1.70
N GLY A 134 2.41 18.02 -1.11
CA GLY A 134 1.12 17.82 -1.76
C GLY A 134 1.15 16.68 -2.78
N ARG A 135 -0.01 16.06 -3.03
CA ARG A 135 -0.12 14.82 -3.81
C ARG A 135 0.36 14.94 -5.25
N PHE A 136 0.09 16.06 -5.94
CA PHE A 136 0.54 16.26 -7.32
C PHE A 136 2.07 16.22 -7.45
N TRP A 137 2.78 16.96 -6.59
CA TRP A 137 4.24 17.02 -6.64
C TRP A 137 4.87 15.71 -6.22
N THR A 138 4.31 15.03 -5.21
CA THR A 138 4.75 13.69 -4.82
C THR A 138 4.61 12.70 -5.98
N ILE A 139 3.47 12.64 -6.67
CA ILE A 139 3.28 11.76 -7.83
C ILE A 139 4.27 12.11 -8.95
N THR A 140 4.48 13.41 -9.21
CA THR A 140 5.36 13.86 -10.29
C THR A 140 6.81 13.45 -10.05
N VAL A 141 7.36 13.77 -8.87
CA VAL A 141 8.73 13.41 -8.50
C VAL A 141 8.89 11.89 -8.47
N ALA A 142 7.92 11.19 -7.89
CA ALA A 142 7.93 9.74 -7.83
C ALA A 142 7.87 9.07 -9.22
N SER A 143 7.10 9.62 -10.16
CA SER A 143 7.05 9.14 -11.55
C SER A 143 8.37 9.34 -12.29
N ILE A 144 9.07 10.47 -12.05
CA ILE A 144 10.41 10.70 -12.61
C ILE A 144 11.41 9.69 -12.03
N ILE A 145 11.42 9.48 -10.71
CA ILE A 145 12.27 8.48 -10.06
C ILE A 145 11.98 7.07 -10.61
N TYR A 146 10.70 6.73 -10.75
CA TYR A 146 10.26 5.46 -11.32
C TYR A 146 10.77 5.28 -12.76
N GLN A 147 10.66 6.34 -13.58
CA GLN A 147 11.13 6.33 -14.97
C GLN A 147 12.65 6.11 -15.07
N ILE A 148 13.44 6.72 -14.17
CA ILE A 148 14.89 6.50 -14.11
C ILE A 148 15.19 5.04 -13.78
N GLY A 149 14.50 4.47 -12.79
CA GLY A 149 14.62 3.06 -12.41
C GLY A 149 14.29 2.12 -13.58
N MET A 150 13.15 2.32 -14.23
CA MET A 150 12.72 1.53 -15.39
C MET A 150 13.69 1.65 -16.56
N THR A 151 14.15 2.86 -16.88
CA THR A 151 15.12 3.09 -17.95
C THR A 151 16.45 2.38 -17.66
N SER A 152 16.94 2.49 -16.42
CA SER A 152 18.16 1.79 -15.99
C SER A 152 18.01 0.27 -16.11
N LEU A 153 16.88 -0.29 -15.68
CA LEU A 153 16.59 -1.72 -15.79
C LEU A 153 16.49 -2.17 -17.26
N THR A 154 15.79 -1.43 -18.11
CA THR A 154 15.71 -1.72 -19.56
C THR A 154 17.08 -1.66 -20.23
N LEU A 155 17.89 -0.64 -19.92
CA LEU A 155 19.26 -0.55 -20.45
C LEU A 155 20.12 -1.72 -20.00
N SER A 156 19.97 -2.21 -18.76
CA SER A 156 20.69 -3.39 -18.27
C SER A 156 20.36 -4.66 -19.07
N ALA A 157 19.10 -4.79 -19.53
CA ALA A 157 18.66 -5.94 -20.32
C ALA A 157 19.08 -5.87 -21.80
N ILE A 158 19.22 -4.66 -22.36
CA ILE A 158 19.58 -4.45 -23.78
C ILE A 158 21.10 -4.47 -23.98
N LEU A 159 21.86 -3.84 -23.09
CA LEU A 159 23.31 -3.67 -23.26
C LEU A 159 24.06 -4.96 -22.90
N PRO A 160 24.82 -5.57 -23.84
CA PRO A 160 25.50 -6.84 -23.61
C PRO A 160 26.57 -6.77 -22.52
N ASN A 161 27.12 -5.60 -22.24
CA ASN A 161 28.11 -5.41 -21.17
C ASN A 161 27.49 -5.35 -19.77
N LEU A 162 26.19 -5.11 -19.66
CA LEU A 162 25.48 -4.96 -18.39
C LEU A 162 24.76 -6.22 -17.91
N ARG A 163 24.90 -7.33 -18.64
CA ARG A 163 24.42 -8.66 -18.27
C ARG A 163 25.50 -9.72 -18.52
N PRO A 164 25.47 -10.88 -17.85
CA PRO A 164 26.44 -11.93 -18.12
C PRO A 164 26.24 -12.48 -19.55
N PRO A 165 27.29 -13.07 -20.15
CA PRO A 165 27.17 -13.67 -21.47
C PRO A 165 26.19 -14.84 -21.44
N PRO A 166 25.44 -15.09 -22.53
CA PRO A 166 24.49 -16.20 -22.60
C PRO A 166 25.21 -17.53 -22.36
N CYS A 167 24.59 -18.43 -21.59
CA CYS A 167 25.13 -19.77 -21.36
C CYS A 167 25.37 -20.49 -22.69
N LYS A 168 26.58 -21.05 -22.87
CA LYS A 168 26.87 -21.86 -24.06
C LYS A 168 26.23 -23.24 -23.92
N LEU A 169 25.69 -23.76 -25.02
CA LEU A 169 25.17 -25.14 -25.08
C LEU A 169 26.29 -26.13 -24.71
N GLY A 170 26.16 -26.81 -23.56
CA GLY A 170 27.10 -27.84 -23.09
C GLY A 170 27.92 -27.47 -21.85
N GLU A 171 27.90 -26.22 -21.36
CA GLU A 171 28.45 -25.86 -20.05
C GLU A 171 27.44 -26.17 -18.93
N GLN A 172 27.85 -26.92 -17.90
CA GLN A 172 27.00 -27.24 -16.75
C GLN A 172 26.82 -26.07 -15.78
N VAL A 173 27.70 -25.06 -15.82
CA VAL A 173 27.71 -23.92 -14.90
C VAL A 173 27.82 -22.63 -15.69
N CYS A 174 26.76 -21.82 -15.65
CA CYS A 174 26.74 -20.50 -16.28
C CYS A 174 27.48 -19.48 -15.43
N ARG A 175 28.09 -18.48 -16.08
CA ARG A 175 28.71 -17.37 -15.36
C ARG A 175 27.62 -16.48 -14.75
N GLU A 176 27.61 -16.38 -13.42
CA GLU A 176 26.76 -15.46 -12.68
C GLU A 176 27.04 -13.99 -13.04
N ALA A 177 26.03 -13.13 -12.85
CA ALA A 177 26.16 -11.69 -13.00
C ALA A 177 27.26 -11.11 -12.10
N ASP A 178 28.09 -10.24 -12.66
CA ASP A 178 29.16 -9.58 -11.91
C ASP A 178 28.63 -8.55 -10.90
N THR A 179 29.45 -8.18 -9.92
CA THR A 179 29.12 -7.20 -8.88
C THR A 179 28.63 -5.88 -9.48
N GLY A 180 29.25 -5.39 -10.55
CA GLY A 180 28.80 -4.15 -11.21
C GLY A 180 27.40 -4.27 -11.83
N GLN A 181 27.09 -5.42 -12.43
CA GLN A 181 25.79 -5.71 -13.04
C GLN A 181 24.70 -5.82 -11.97
N LEU A 182 25.02 -6.47 -10.85
CA LEU A 182 24.13 -6.56 -9.69
C LEU A 182 23.86 -5.21 -9.03
N VAL A 183 24.86 -4.31 -8.93
CA VAL A 183 24.66 -2.96 -8.40
C VAL A 183 23.67 -2.16 -9.24
N ILE A 184 23.79 -2.23 -10.57
CA ILE A 184 22.85 -1.56 -11.48
C ILE A 184 21.44 -2.13 -11.32
N LEU A 185 21.31 -3.46 -11.24
CA LEU A 185 20.03 -4.10 -10.96
C LEU A 185 19.43 -3.59 -9.64
N TYR A 186 20.15 -3.69 -8.52
CA TYR A 186 19.61 -3.29 -7.22
C TYR A 186 19.31 -1.79 -7.14
N ALA A 187 20.11 -0.94 -7.78
CA ALA A 187 19.81 0.49 -7.89
C ALA A 187 18.51 0.73 -8.68
N SER A 188 18.34 0.05 -9.82
CA SER A 188 17.12 0.17 -10.63
C SER A 188 15.87 -0.32 -9.88
N LEU A 189 15.99 -1.42 -9.13
CA LEU A 189 14.93 -1.96 -8.27
C LEU A 189 14.58 -0.99 -7.14
N LEU A 190 15.58 -0.41 -6.47
CA LEU A 190 15.35 0.55 -5.38
C LEU A 190 14.65 1.81 -5.90
N LEU A 191 15.10 2.36 -7.03
CA LEU A 191 14.45 3.50 -7.68
C LEU A 191 13.01 3.16 -8.10
N GLY A 192 12.80 1.97 -8.66
CA GLY A 192 11.46 1.47 -8.99
C GLY A 192 10.56 1.35 -7.76
N ALA A 193 11.08 0.82 -6.64
CA ALA A 193 10.35 0.73 -5.38
C ALA A 193 9.99 2.10 -4.80
N LEU A 194 10.93 3.05 -4.81
CA LEU A 194 10.71 4.42 -4.32
C LEU A 194 9.69 5.16 -5.20
N GLY A 195 9.82 5.06 -6.52
CA GLY A 195 8.92 5.70 -7.46
C GLY A 195 7.49 5.14 -7.40
N SER A 196 7.33 3.81 -7.41
CA SER A 196 6.02 3.17 -7.26
C SER A 196 5.40 3.48 -5.88
N GLY A 197 6.23 3.54 -4.83
CA GLY A 197 5.81 3.93 -3.49
C GLY A 197 5.25 5.35 -3.39
N GLY A 198 5.81 6.31 -4.11
CA GLY A 198 5.27 7.68 -4.13
C GLY A 198 3.95 7.82 -4.91
N ILE A 199 3.76 7.01 -5.96
CA ILE A 199 2.59 7.09 -6.84
C ILE A 199 1.35 6.43 -6.20
N ARG A 200 1.47 5.16 -5.76
CA ARG A 200 0.35 4.32 -5.32
C ARG A 200 -0.57 4.94 -4.26
N PRO A 201 -0.08 5.49 -3.14
CA PRO A 201 -0.95 6.04 -2.10
C PRO A 201 -1.59 7.36 -2.52
N CYS A 202 -0.98 8.08 -3.46
CA CYS A 202 -1.37 9.45 -3.81
C CYS A 202 -2.35 9.49 -5.00
N VAL A 203 -2.21 8.60 -5.99
CA VAL A 203 -2.91 8.70 -7.27
C VAL A 203 -4.44 8.54 -7.18
N VAL A 204 -4.92 7.57 -6.39
CA VAL A 204 -6.36 7.34 -6.16
C VAL A 204 -6.96 8.55 -5.46
N ALA A 205 -6.30 9.01 -4.41
CA ALA A 205 -6.77 10.11 -3.59
C ALA A 205 -6.74 11.42 -4.38
N PHE A 206 -5.67 11.67 -5.15
CA PHE A 206 -5.55 12.82 -6.04
C PHE A 206 -6.64 12.85 -7.12
N GLY A 207 -7.01 11.69 -7.67
CA GLY A 207 -8.09 11.61 -8.66
C GLY A 207 -9.48 11.81 -8.07
N ALA A 208 -9.73 11.31 -6.86
CA ALA A 208 -10.97 11.57 -6.14
C ALA A 208 -11.15 13.07 -5.83
N GLU A 209 -10.07 13.75 -5.45
CA GLU A 209 -10.02 15.19 -5.16
C GLU A 209 -10.33 16.10 -6.37
N GLN A 210 -10.37 15.54 -7.58
CA GLN A 210 -10.79 16.31 -8.76
C GLN A 210 -12.30 16.56 -8.79
N PHE A 211 -13.08 15.89 -7.92
CA PHE A 211 -14.52 16.07 -7.81
C PHE A 211 -14.87 16.75 -6.48
N ASP A 212 -15.83 17.68 -6.51
CA ASP A 212 -16.32 18.30 -5.29
C ASP A 212 -17.39 17.43 -4.63
N GLU A 213 -17.11 16.88 -3.45
CA GLU A 213 -18.07 16.03 -2.73
C GLU A 213 -19.23 16.83 -2.11
N SER A 214 -19.10 18.16 -1.97
CA SER A 214 -20.17 19.02 -1.43
C SER A 214 -21.32 19.24 -2.42
N ASP A 215 -21.11 18.97 -3.71
CA ASP A 215 -22.14 19.04 -4.74
C ASP A 215 -22.72 17.64 -5.01
N PRO A 216 -24.00 17.37 -4.67
CA PRO A 216 -24.61 16.06 -4.87
C PRO A 216 -24.63 15.60 -6.35
N LYS A 217 -24.56 16.52 -7.31
CA LYS A 217 -24.41 16.16 -8.75
C LYS A 217 -23.01 15.64 -9.08
N GLN A 218 -22.00 16.02 -8.30
CA GLN A 218 -20.62 15.59 -8.47
C GLN A 218 -20.30 14.31 -7.70
N THR A 219 -20.97 14.03 -6.57
CA THR A 219 -20.86 12.74 -5.86
C THR A 219 -21.17 11.54 -6.77
N SER A 220 -22.19 11.65 -7.62
CA SER A 220 -22.50 10.62 -8.64
C SER A 220 -21.39 10.45 -9.68
N LYS A 221 -20.65 11.52 -10.00
CA LYS A 221 -19.49 11.48 -10.92
C LYS A 221 -18.28 10.84 -10.26
N THR A 222 -18.08 11.01 -8.95
CA THR A 222 -17.02 10.35 -8.17
C THR A 222 -17.18 8.82 -8.17
N TRP A 223 -18.40 8.29 -8.07
CA TRP A 223 -18.62 6.84 -8.21
C TRP A 223 -18.27 6.31 -9.61
N LYS A 224 -18.60 7.07 -10.66
CA LYS A 224 -18.21 6.73 -12.03
C LYS A 224 -16.68 6.74 -12.20
N TYR A 225 -15.99 7.68 -11.55
CA TYR A 225 -14.52 7.71 -11.50
C TYR A 225 -13.97 6.40 -10.95
N PHE A 226 -14.39 6.00 -9.75
CA PHE A 226 -13.88 4.78 -9.11
C PHE A 226 -14.14 3.53 -9.96
N ASN A 227 -15.35 3.38 -10.51
CA ASN A 227 -15.67 2.23 -11.37
C ASN A 227 -14.75 2.14 -12.60
N TRP A 228 -14.51 3.27 -13.28
CA TRP A 228 -13.62 3.29 -14.44
C TRP A 228 -12.16 3.11 -14.05
N TYR A 229 -11.74 3.69 -12.94
CA TYR A 229 -10.39 3.52 -12.38
C TYR A 229 -10.08 2.03 -12.16
N TYR A 230 -10.97 1.30 -11.47
CA TYR A 230 -10.79 -0.15 -11.24
C TYR A 230 -10.86 -0.96 -12.53
N PHE A 231 -11.73 -0.59 -13.48
CA PHE A 231 -11.79 -1.25 -14.79
C PHE A 231 -10.47 -1.11 -15.56
N VAL A 232 -9.93 0.11 -15.67
CA VAL A 232 -8.65 0.38 -16.35
C VAL A 232 -7.51 -0.39 -15.67
N MET A 233 -7.45 -0.36 -14.34
CA MET A 233 -6.45 -1.11 -13.58
C MET A 233 -6.53 -2.61 -13.87
N GLY A 234 -7.73 -3.20 -13.84
CA GLY A 234 -7.93 -4.62 -14.12
C GLY A 234 -7.47 -5.02 -15.52
N VAL A 235 -7.78 -4.21 -16.54
CA VAL A 235 -7.31 -4.44 -17.92
C VAL A 235 -5.79 -4.35 -18.00
N SER A 236 -5.15 -3.35 -17.39
CA SER A 236 -3.69 -3.23 -17.38
C SER A 236 -3.00 -4.42 -16.71
N ILE A 237 -3.54 -4.91 -15.59
CA ILE A 237 -3.03 -6.09 -14.88
C ILE A 237 -3.13 -7.33 -15.77
N LEU A 238 -4.28 -7.55 -16.42
CA LEU A 238 -4.47 -8.69 -17.33
C LEU A 238 -3.51 -8.65 -18.51
N LEU A 239 -3.34 -7.48 -19.14
CA LEU A 239 -2.37 -7.29 -20.23
C LEU A 239 -0.93 -7.53 -19.76
N ALA A 240 -0.59 -7.13 -18.53
CA ALA A 240 0.72 -7.37 -17.94
C ALA A 240 0.99 -8.88 -17.78
N VAL A 241 0.11 -9.63 -17.10
CA VAL A 241 0.35 -11.04 -16.79
C VAL A 241 0.23 -11.98 -17.99
N THR A 242 -0.37 -11.51 -19.10
CA THR A 242 -0.54 -12.30 -20.34
C THR A 242 0.39 -11.82 -21.45
N VAL A 243 0.05 -10.70 -22.10
CA VAL A 243 0.74 -10.19 -23.30
C VAL A 243 2.18 -9.81 -22.97
N LEU A 244 2.40 -9.08 -21.89
CA LEU A 244 3.74 -8.58 -21.56
C LEU A 244 4.66 -9.72 -21.11
N VAL A 245 4.18 -10.64 -20.28
CA VAL A 245 4.91 -11.87 -19.92
C VAL A 245 5.21 -12.73 -21.15
N TYR A 246 4.28 -12.84 -22.10
CA TYR A 246 4.52 -13.53 -23.37
C TYR A 246 5.65 -12.88 -24.17
N ILE A 247 5.68 -11.55 -24.27
CA ILE A 247 6.75 -10.81 -24.93
C ILE A 247 8.09 -11.06 -24.23
N GLN A 248 8.13 -11.03 -22.89
CA GLN A 248 9.35 -11.27 -22.12
C GLN A 248 9.92 -12.67 -22.39
N ASP A 249 9.08 -13.72 -22.37
CA ASP A 249 9.50 -15.10 -22.50
C ASP A 249 9.80 -15.52 -23.96
N ASN A 250 9.07 -14.99 -24.95
CA ASN A 250 9.15 -15.47 -26.35
C ASN A 250 9.85 -14.51 -27.32
N ILE A 251 9.81 -13.19 -27.07
CA ILE A 251 10.44 -12.17 -27.93
C ILE A 251 11.75 -11.69 -27.30
N GLY A 252 11.75 -11.52 -25.98
CA GLY A 252 12.94 -11.21 -25.17
C GLY A 252 12.76 -10.04 -24.22
N TRP A 253 13.65 -9.99 -23.24
CA TRP A 253 13.61 -9.02 -22.13
C TRP A 253 13.77 -7.56 -22.52
N GLY A 254 14.50 -7.26 -23.61
CA GLY A 254 14.67 -5.89 -24.10
C GLY A 254 13.32 -5.23 -24.45
N TRP A 255 12.49 -5.90 -25.24
CA TRP A 255 11.13 -5.42 -25.56
C TRP A 255 10.16 -5.57 -24.38
N GLY A 256 10.28 -6.68 -23.64
CA GLY A 256 9.43 -6.96 -22.47
C GLY A 256 9.57 -5.93 -21.34
N LEU A 257 10.72 -5.27 -21.21
CA LEU A 257 10.93 -4.15 -20.28
C LEU A 257 10.84 -2.79 -20.97
N GLY A 258 11.20 -2.70 -22.25
CA GLY A 258 11.19 -1.45 -23.00
C GLY A 258 9.79 -0.90 -23.28
N ILE A 259 8.82 -1.76 -23.62
CA ILE A 259 7.44 -1.32 -23.90
C ILE A 259 6.82 -0.58 -22.68
N PRO A 260 6.85 -1.14 -21.46
CA PRO A 260 6.36 -0.43 -20.28
C PRO A 260 7.16 0.84 -19.96
N THR A 261 8.49 0.83 -20.14
CA THR A 261 9.34 2.01 -19.93
C THR A 261 8.97 3.17 -20.86
N ILE A 262 8.68 2.88 -22.13
CA ILE A 262 8.24 3.89 -23.11
C ILE A 262 6.82 4.35 -22.79
N ALA A 263 5.92 3.43 -22.46
CA ALA A 263 4.54 3.76 -22.10
C ALA A 263 4.48 4.69 -20.87
N MET A 264 5.25 4.39 -19.83
CA MET A 264 5.36 5.23 -18.63
C MET A 264 5.94 6.61 -18.95
N PHE A 265 6.97 6.70 -19.79
CA PHE A 265 7.50 8.00 -20.23
C PHE A 265 6.43 8.85 -20.93
N LEU A 266 5.67 8.22 -21.83
CA LEU A 266 4.58 8.88 -22.56
C LEU A 266 3.40 9.24 -21.66
N SER A 267 3.21 8.59 -20.51
CA SER A 267 2.14 8.93 -19.56
C SER A 267 2.49 10.09 -18.63
N ILE A 268 3.78 10.27 -18.31
CA ILE A 268 4.26 11.37 -17.45
C ILE A 268 4.03 12.74 -18.12
N ILE A 269 4.30 12.85 -19.42
CA ILE A 269 4.16 14.11 -20.18
C ILE A 269 2.75 14.72 -20.04
N PRO A 270 1.66 14.01 -20.39
CA PRO A 270 0.31 14.56 -20.28
C PRO A 270 -0.15 14.67 -18.82
N PHE A 271 0.37 13.84 -17.90
CA PHE A 271 0.09 14.00 -16.47
C PHE A 271 0.58 15.37 -15.96
N ILE A 272 1.83 15.73 -16.26
CA ILE A 272 2.40 17.04 -15.89
C ILE A 272 1.74 18.17 -16.70
N GLY A 273 1.51 17.96 -18.00
CA GLY A 273 0.82 18.93 -18.86
C GLY A 273 -0.61 19.26 -18.42
N GLY A 274 -1.24 18.34 -17.67
CA GLY A 274 -2.54 18.53 -17.03
C GLY A 274 -2.52 19.46 -15.80
N TYR A 275 -1.36 19.89 -15.31
CA TYR A 275 -1.21 20.75 -14.13
C TYR A 275 -2.22 21.92 -14.03
N PRO A 276 -2.44 22.76 -15.06
CA PRO A 276 -3.37 23.88 -14.95
C PRO A 276 -4.84 23.46 -14.83
N LEU A 277 -5.17 22.20 -15.13
CA LEU A 277 -6.51 21.63 -15.10
C LEU A 277 -6.85 21.01 -13.75
N TYR A 278 -5.87 20.63 -12.93
CA TYR A 278 -6.13 19.94 -11.66
C TYR A 278 -6.58 20.88 -10.55
N ARG A 279 -7.40 20.34 -9.64
CA ARG A 279 -7.66 20.92 -8.32
C ARG A 279 -6.53 20.49 -7.36
N HIS A 280 -5.99 21.46 -6.63
CA HIS A 280 -4.97 21.22 -5.60
C HIS A 280 -5.58 21.57 -4.23
N LEU A 281 -5.34 20.70 -3.26
CA LEU A 281 -5.72 20.86 -1.87
C LEU A 281 -4.45 21.01 -1.03
N ASP A 282 -4.52 21.84 -0.01
CA ASP A 282 -3.40 22.05 0.91
C ASP A 282 -3.18 20.83 1.81
N PRO A 283 -1.93 20.48 2.16
CA PRO A 283 -1.64 19.32 3.00
C PRO A 283 -2.26 19.46 4.40
N ALA A 284 -2.99 18.43 4.86
CA ALA A 284 -3.71 18.43 6.14
C ALA A 284 -2.85 18.05 7.37
N GLY A 285 -1.54 17.88 7.20
CA GLY A 285 -0.61 17.46 8.25
C GLY A 285 -0.62 15.94 8.50
N SER A 286 0.43 15.42 9.16
CA SER A 286 0.66 13.97 9.27
C SER A 286 0.08 13.36 10.56
N PRO A 287 -0.80 12.34 10.47
CA PRO A 287 -1.30 11.60 11.63
C PRO A 287 -0.21 10.93 12.47
N PHE A 288 0.94 10.58 11.88
CA PHE A 288 2.08 10.00 12.60
C PHE A 288 2.65 10.94 13.66
N THR A 289 2.64 12.25 13.39
CA THR A 289 3.12 13.24 14.38
C THR A 289 2.29 13.21 15.65
N ARG A 290 0.96 13.01 15.54
CA ARG A 290 0.06 12.92 16.69
C ARG A 290 0.32 11.65 17.51
N LEU A 291 0.51 10.50 16.86
CA LEU A 291 0.85 9.25 17.56
C LEU A 291 2.18 9.35 18.33
N LEU A 292 3.18 10.00 17.71
CA LEU A 292 4.47 10.25 18.36
C LEU A 292 4.34 11.23 19.52
N GLN A 293 3.56 12.29 19.39
CA GLN A 293 3.26 13.25 20.46
C GLN A 293 2.68 12.55 21.70
N VAL A 294 1.68 11.69 21.50
CA VAL A 294 1.07 10.91 22.60
C VAL A 294 2.09 9.98 23.25
N SER A 295 2.87 9.25 22.44
CA SER A 295 3.88 8.30 22.93
C SER A 295 4.97 9.01 23.76
N VAL A 296 5.46 10.15 23.27
CA VAL A 296 6.46 10.97 23.95
C VAL A 296 5.88 11.58 25.24
N ALA A 297 4.66 12.11 25.20
CA ALA A 297 3.98 12.66 26.37
C ALA A 297 3.78 11.60 27.47
N ALA A 298 3.29 10.40 27.11
CA ALA A 298 3.12 9.28 28.03
C ALA A 298 4.45 8.85 28.65
N PHE A 299 5.52 8.79 27.84
CA PHE A 299 6.86 8.44 28.33
C PHE A 299 7.43 9.50 29.27
N ARG A 300 7.27 10.80 28.96
CA ARG A 300 7.70 11.91 29.83
C ARG A 300 6.96 11.88 31.17
N LYS A 301 5.66 11.61 31.14
CA LYS A 301 4.78 11.53 32.31
C LYS A 301 4.77 10.15 32.99
N ARG A 302 5.66 9.22 32.61
CA ARG A 302 5.67 7.83 33.10
C ARG A 302 5.78 7.68 34.63
N LYS A 303 6.38 8.66 35.31
CA LYS A 303 6.57 8.65 36.77
C LYS A 303 5.35 9.16 37.54
N LEU A 304 4.36 9.76 36.88
CA LEU A 304 3.15 10.24 37.55
C LEU A 304 2.27 9.08 38.02
N ALA A 305 1.57 9.29 39.14
CA ALA A 305 0.51 8.38 39.60
C ALA A 305 -0.64 8.38 38.57
N MET A 306 -1.29 7.23 38.40
CA MET A 306 -2.49 7.16 37.55
C MET A 306 -3.65 7.83 38.27
N VAL A 307 -4.50 8.51 37.50
CA VAL A 307 -5.71 9.12 38.01
C VAL A 307 -6.81 8.05 38.09
N SER A 308 -7.52 7.99 39.22
CA SER A 308 -8.58 7.00 39.45
C SER A 308 -9.87 7.33 38.69
N ASP A 309 -10.13 8.62 38.47
CA ASP A 309 -11.31 9.13 37.77
C ASP A 309 -10.96 9.54 36.32
N PRO A 310 -11.56 8.90 35.30
CA PRO A 310 -11.35 9.26 33.90
C PRO A 310 -11.78 10.68 33.52
N GLU A 311 -12.69 11.30 34.28
CA GLU A 311 -13.18 12.66 33.99
C GLU A 311 -12.13 13.75 34.25
N LEU A 312 -11.12 13.44 35.07
CA LEU A 312 -10.00 14.33 35.37
C LEU A 312 -8.92 14.34 34.27
N LEU A 313 -9.04 13.48 33.25
CA LEU A 313 -8.14 13.49 32.11
C LEU A 313 -8.43 14.65 31.17
N TYR A 314 -7.39 15.19 30.55
CA TYR A 314 -7.52 16.35 29.68
C TYR A 314 -8.40 16.05 28.45
N GLN A 315 -9.47 16.81 28.28
CA GLN A 315 -10.35 16.80 27.11
C GLN A 315 -10.45 18.21 26.53
N ASN A 316 -10.47 18.32 25.20
CA ASN A 316 -10.63 19.60 24.52
C ASN A 316 -11.33 19.40 23.18
N ASP A 317 -12.63 19.69 23.15
CA ASP A 317 -13.47 19.45 21.98
C ASP A 317 -13.15 20.40 20.81
N GLU A 318 -12.69 21.63 21.07
CA GLU A 318 -12.26 22.55 20.00
C GLU A 318 -10.99 22.07 19.30
N LEU A 319 -10.04 21.53 20.06
CA LEU A 319 -8.79 21.00 19.54
C LEU A 319 -8.99 19.67 18.78
N ASP A 320 -9.99 18.88 19.19
CA ASP A 320 -10.28 17.57 18.61
C ASP A 320 -11.35 17.63 17.50
N ALA A 321 -12.13 18.71 17.39
CA ALA A 321 -13.11 18.92 16.32
C ALA A 321 -12.65 18.57 14.90
N PRO A 322 -11.43 18.95 14.43
CA PRO A 322 -10.98 18.59 13.08
C PRO A 322 -10.66 17.09 12.92
N ILE A 323 -10.52 16.34 14.01
CA ILE A 323 -10.12 14.92 14.01
C ILE A 323 -11.23 13.97 14.49
N SER A 324 -12.31 14.50 15.08
CA SER A 324 -13.46 13.74 15.62
C SER A 324 -14.77 13.94 14.82
N ILE A 325 -14.68 14.13 13.50
CA ILE A 325 -15.80 14.56 12.63
C ILE A 325 -17.04 13.64 12.72
N GLY A 326 -16.85 12.34 12.86
CA GLY A 326 -17.88 11.30 12.97
C GLY A 326 -17.97 10.68 14.37
N GLY A 327 -17.36 11.30 15.37
CA GLY A 327 -17.57 10.99 16.78
C GLY A 327 -16.30 10.97 17.62
N LYS A 328 -16.48 11.14 18.93
CA LYS A 328 -15.40 11.17 19.91
C LYS A 328 -15.14 9.75 20.42
N LEU A 329 -13.88 9.31 20.32
CA LEU A 329 -13.42 8.06 20.95
C LEU A 329 -13.53 8.17 22.47
N LEU A 330 -14.20 7.19 23.08
CA LEU A 330 -14.40 7.11 24.52
C LEU A 330 -13.19 6.47 25.21
N HIS A 331 -12.94 6.89 26.46
CA HIS A 331 -11.88 6.34 27.28
C HIS A 331 -12.04 4.83 27.51
N THR A 332 -10.96 4.08 27.31
CA THR A 332 -10.92 2.63 27.55
C THR A 332 -9.96 2.26 28.68
N THR A 333 -10.32 1.22 29.44
CA THR A 333 -9.53 0.74 30.59
C THR A 333 -8.27 -0.03 30.19
N HIS A 334 -8.10 -0.34 28.91
CA HIS A 334 -6.92 -1.02 28.39
C HIS A 334 -5.76 -0.03 28.20
N MET A 335 -4.52 -0.50 28.43
CA MET A 335 -3.29 0.27 28.24
C MET A 335 -3.26 1.60 29.02
N LYS A 336 -3.68 1.59 30.30
CA LYS A 336 -3.78 2.80 31.15
C LYS A 336 -2.50 3.63 31.28
N PHE A 337 -1.34 3.02 31.03
CA PHE A 337 -0.07 3.75 31.04
C PHE A 337 -0.01 4.86 29.97
N LEU A 338 -0.77 4.75 28.88
CA LEU A 338 -0.86 5.78 27.84
C LEU A 338 -1.71 6.96 28.27
N ASP A 339 -2.65 6.77 29.20
CA ASP A 339 -3.49 7.85 29.75
C ASP A 339 -2.67 8.90 30.49
N LYS A 340 -1.43 8.56 30.89
CA LYS A 340 -0.48 9.51 31.46
C LYS A 340 -0.18 10.69 30.53
N ALA A 341 -0.34 10.54 29.22
CA ALA A 341 -0.22 11.65 28.27
C ALA A 341 -1.31 12.72 28.45
N ALA A 342 -2.47 12.36 29.02
CA ALA A 342 -3.61 13.24 29.25
C ALA A 342 -3.73 13.74 30.69
N ILE A 343 -2.78 13.41 31.57
CA ILE A 343 -2.76 13.92 32.95
C ILE A 343 -2.28 15.38 32.94
N VAL A 344 -3.08 16.26 33.53
CA VAL A 344 -2.75 17.68 33.70
C VAL A 344 -1.75 17.87 34.85
N THR A 345 -0.65 18.58 34.61
CA THR A 345 0.36 18.97 35.61
C THR A 345 0.51 20.49 35.69
N GLU A 346 0.97 21.03 36.83
CA GLU A 346 1.13 22.50 37.00
C GLU A 346 2.08 23.12 35.96
N GLU A 347 3.10 22.38 35.54
CA GLU A 347 4.06 22.78 34.51
C GLU A 347 3.47 22.82 33.08
N ASP A 348 2.23 22.37 32.87
CA ASP A 348 1.56 22.42 31.55
C ASP A 348 1.00 23.83 31.22
N ASN A 349 1.22 24.83 32.09
CA ASN A 349 1.07 26.29 31.87
C ASN A 349 -0.11 26.71 30.96
N PHE A 350 -1.34 26.38 31.36
CA PHE A 350 -2.57 26.74 30.65
C PHE A 350 -2.89 28.25 30.58
N LYS A 351 -2.22 29.08 31.39
CA LYS A 351 -2.60 30.48 31.59
C LYS A 351 -2.03 31.45 30.54
N GLN A 352 -1.14 31.02 29.64
CA GLN A 352 -0.47 31.91 28.66
C GLN A 352 -0.56 31.47 27.20
N ALA A 353 -0.88 30.20 26.89
CA ALA A 353 -0.97 29.71 25.52
C ALA A 353 -2.37 29.20 25.18
N ARG A 354 -2.95 29.68 24.07
CA ARG A 354 -4.28 29.29 23.56
C ARG A 354 -4.32 27.80 23.13
N THR A 355 -3.16 27.18 22.93
CA THR A 355 -2.99 25.76 22.58
C THR A 355 -1.92 25.11 23.47
N PRO A 356 -2.17 23.92 24.04
CA PRO A 356 -1.20 23.21 24.87
C PRO A 356 -0.05 22.64 24.03
N ASN A 357 1.12 22.44 24.66
CA ASN A 357 2.23 21.74 24.01
C ASN A 357 1.92 20.24 23.89
N LEU A 358 1.54 19.82 22.67
CA LEU A 358 1.15 18.44 22.35
C LEU A 358 2.25 17.39 22.59
N TRP A 359 3.52 17.80 22.68
CA TRP A 359 4.62 16.88 23.03
C TRP A 359 4.71 16.56 24.53
N ARG A 360 3.82 17.14 25.35
CA ARG A 360 3.78 16.96 26.80
C ARG A 360 2.38 16.67 27.33
N LEU A 361 1.34 17.27 26.74
CA LEU A 361 -0.05 17.07 27.13
C LEU A 361 -0.91 16.80 25.88
N ASN A 362 -1.67 15.71 25.89
CA ASN A 362 -2.60 15.33 24.81
C ASN A 362 -4.01 15.12 25.36
N THR A 363 -5.01 15.19 24.49
CA THR A 363 -6.40 14.89 24.83
C THR A 363 -6.64 13.39 24.95
N VAL A 364 -7.67 12.99 25.71
CA VAL A 364 -8.12 11.58 25.79
C VAL A 364 -8.41 11.01 24.40
N HIS A 365 -9.00 11.79 23.50
CA HIS A 365 -9.29 11.35 22.14
C HIS A 365 -8.02 10.88 21.42
N ARG A 366 -6.96 11.70 21.41
CA ARG A 366 -5.66 11.37 20.79
C ARG A 366 -4.99 10.17 21.44
N VAL A 367 -5.15 9.99 22.76
CA VAL A 367 -4.67 8.79 23.46
C VAL A 367 -5.41 7.54 22.97
N GLU A 368 -6.73 7.63 22.82
CA GLU A 368 -7.55 6.53 22.31
C GLU A 368 -7.31 6.25 20.81
N GLU A 369 -6.90 7.25 20.02
CA GLU A 369 -6.42 7.03 18.65
C GLU A 369 -5.23 6.05 18.66
N LEU A 370 -4.22 6.32 19.49
CA LEU A 370 -3.04 5.46 19.63
C LEU A 370 -3.40 4.07 20.17
N LYS A 371 -4.21 3.99 21.23
CA LYS A 371 -4.66 2.70 21.79
C LYS A 371 -5.40 1.85 20.76
N SER A 372 -6.21 2.47 19.89
CA SER A 372 -6.93 1.76 18.83
C SER A 372 -5.97 1.13 17.83
N ILE A 373 -4.96 1.88 17.36
CA ILE A 373 -3.93 1.35 16.45
C ILE A 373 -3.14 0.20 17.11
N ILE A 374 -2.75 0.32 18.39
CA ILE A 374 -2.02 -0.76 19.09
C ILE A 374 -2.90 -2.01 19.25
N ARG A 375 -4.19 -1.85 19.56
CA ARG A 375 -5.15 -2.97 19.67
C ARG A 375 -5.31 -3.75 18.36
N MET A 376 -5.17 -3.08 17.21
CA MET A 376 -5.23 -3.72 15.90
C MET A 376 -3.96 -4.51 15.56
N GLY A 377 -2.83 -4.21 16.22
CA GLY A 377 -1.51 -4.80 15.97
C GLY A 377 -1.46 -6.34 16.00
N PRO A 378 -2.04 -7.04 16.99
CA PRO A 378 -2.03 -8.50 17.01
C PRO A 378 -2.76 -9.14 15.82
N ILE A 379 -3.91 -8.59 15.42
CA ILE A 379 -4.65 -9.08 14.25
C ILE A 379 -3.89 -8.76 12.96
N TRP A 380 -3.30 -7.56 12.87
CA TRP A 380 -2.40 -7.18 11.79
C TRP A 380 -1.24 -8.17 11.61
N ALA A 381 -0.62 -8.59 12.73
CA ALA A 381 0.52 -9.50 12.71
C ALA A 381 0.14 -10.90 12.19
N ALA A 382 -1.08 -11.38 12.46
CA ALA A 382 -1.56 -12.64 11.91
C ALA A 382 -1.61 -12.64 10.37
N GLY A 383 -1.83 -11.47 9.74
CA GLY A 383 -1.84 -11.34 8.28
C GLY A 383 -0.48 -11.59 7.61
N ILE A 384 0.63 -11.40 8.35
CA ILE A 384 2.00 -11.49 7.82
C ILE A 384 2.28 -12.86 7.19
N LEU A 385 1.91 -13.95 7.88
CA LEU A 385 2.21 -15.31 7.42
C LEU A 385 1.39 -15.74 6.19
N LEU A 386 0.21 -15.13 5.96
CA LEU A 386 -0.53 -15.33 4.72
C LEU A 386 0.22 -14.71 3.54
N ILE A 387 0.78 -13.51 3.71
CA ILE A 387 1.62 -12.88 2.68
C ILE A 387 2.88 -13.71 2.44
N THR A 388 3.52 -14.22 3.50
CA THR A 388 4.70 -15.10 3.37
C THR A 388 4.41 -16.34 2.52
N ALA A 389 3.25 -16.97 2.68
CA ALA A 389 2.86 -18.10 1.86
C ALA A 389 2.55 -17.69 0.42
N TYR A 390 1.82 -16.58 0.23
CA TYR A 390 1.53 -16.04 -1.09
C TYR A 390 2.81 -15.68 -1.89
N ALA A 391 3.84 -15.17 -1.22
CA ALA A 391 5.12 -14.84 -1.85
C ALA A 391 5.77 -16.05 -2.58
N GLN A 392 5.49 -17.28 -2.13
CA GLN A 392 6.03 -18.50 -2.77
C GLN A 392 5.45 -18.76 -4.17
N GLN A 393 4.35 -18.11 -4.51
CA GLN A 393 3.71 -18.23 -5.80
C GLN A 393 4.54 -17.59 -6.92
N ASN A 394 5.14 -16.43 -6.63
CA ASN A 394 5.98 -15.69 -7.58
C ASN A 394 7.44 -16.17 -7.58
N THR A 395 7.83 -17.05 -6.66
CA THR A 395 9.18 -17.62 -6.56
C THR A 395 9.17 -19.10 -6.98
N PHE A 396 8.99 -20.03 -6.03
CA PHE A 396 9.14 -21.46 -6.28
C PHE A 396 8.04 -22.03 -7.15
N SER A 397 6.79 -21.57 -7.02
CA SER A 397 5.68 -22.10 -7.83
C SER A 397 5.85 -21.76 -9.31
N LEU A 398 6.41 -20.59 -9.62
CA LEU A 398 6.76 -20.20 -10.98
C LEU A 398 7.90 -21.09 -11.53
N GLN A 399 8.87 -21.45 -10.70
CA GLN A 399 9.96 -22.35 -11.11
C GLN A 399 9.47 -23.80 -11.29
N GLN A 400 8.53 -24.27 -10.46
CA GLN A 400 7.82 -25.52 -10.70
C GLN A 400 7.14 -25.46 -12.08
N ALA A 401 6.36 -24.41 -12.36
CA ALA A 401 5.68 -24.25 -13.63
C ALA A 401 6.65 -24.29 -14.83
N LYS A 402 7.83 -23.68 -14.69
CA LYS A 402 8.88 -23.70 -15.71
C LYS A 402 9.44 -25.11 -15.99
N SER A 403 9.50 -25.96 -14.98
CA SER A 403 9.96 -27.36 -15.08
C SER A 403 8.91 -28.34 -15.65
N MET A 404 7.66 -27.89 -15.82
CA MET A 404 6.53 -28.72 -16.24
C MET A 404 6.19 -28.51 -17.72
N ASP A 405 5.36 -29.41 -18.26
CA ASP A 405 4.81 -29.25 -19.60
C ASP A 405 3.78 -28.11 -19.63
N ARG A 406 4.06 -27.10 -20.47
CA ARG A 406 3.27 -25.86 -20.60
C ARG A 406 2.56 -25.75 -21.94
N TYR A 407 2.54 -26.80 -22.76
CA TYR A 407 1.82 -26.78 -24.04
C TYR A 407 0.31 -26.82 -23.82
N LEU A 408 -0.38 -25.79 -24.29
CA LEU A 408 -1.85 -25.75 -24.33
C LEU A 408 -2.39 -26.37 -25.63
N THR A 409 -1.68 -26.09 -26.73
CA THR A 409 -1.91 -26.68 -28.05
C THR A 409 -0.57 -27.14 -28.61
N LYS A 410 -0.58 -27.84 -29.75
CA LYS A 410 0.66 -28.30 -30.41
C LYS A 410 1.62 -27.16 -30.79
N SER A 411 1.14 -25.92 -30.88
CA SER A 411 1.91 -24.74 -31.32
C SER A 411 2.06 -23.66 -30.25
N PHE A 412 1.30 -23.71 -29.15
CA PHE A 412 1.30 -22.65 -28.15
C PHE A 412 1.71 -23.16 -26.77
N GLN A 413 2.78 -22.56 -26.24
CA GLN A 413 3.30 -22.80 -24.90
C GLN A 413 2.98 -21.61 -24.00
N ILE A 414 2.35 -21.87 -22.86
CA ILE A 414 1.99 -20.83 -21.90
C ILE A 414 3.28 -20.36 -21.15
N PRO A 415 3.52 -19.04 -21.03
CA PRO A 415 4.58 -18.51 -20.17
C PRO A 415 4.40 -18.92 -18.71
N ALA A 416 5.47 -19.26 -18.00
CA ALA A 416 5.36 -19.78 -16.63
C ALA A 416 4.78 -18.72 -15.66
N GLY A 417 5.14 -17.44 -15.83
CA GLY A 417 4.60 -16.33 -15.05
C GLY A 417 3.09 -16.09 -15.25
N SER A 418 2.54 -16.49 -16.39
CA SER A 418 1.10 -16.34 -16.68
C SER A 418 0.21 -17.28 -15.87
N MET A 419 0.76 -18.22 -15.11
CA MET A 419 -0.02 -19.04 -14.16
C MET A 419 -0.74 -18.19 -13.09
N SER A 420 -0.23 -17.00 -12.80
CA SER A 420 -0.86 -16.00 -11.91
C SER A 420 -2.27 -15.59 -12.35
N VAL A 421 -2.61 -15.75 -13.64
CA VAL A 421 -3.97 -15.50 -14.17
C VAL A 421 -5.02 -16.30 -13.39
N PHE A 422 -4.75 -17.57 -13.07
CA PHE A 422 -5.70 -18.41 -12.33
C PHE A 422 -5.99 -17.85 -10.92
N THR A 423 -4.99 -17.27 -10.26
CA THR A 423 -5.17 -16.61 -8.97
C THR A 423 -6.01 -15.35 -9.09
N MET A 424 -5.71 -14.49 -10.06
CA MET A 424 -6.46 -13.26 -10.31
C MET A 424 -7.92 -13.56 -10.68
N THR A 425 -8.16 -14.51 -11.58
CA THR A 425 -9.52 -14.92 -11.97
C THR A 425 -10.27 -15.52 -10.78
N SER A 426 -9.64 -16.42 -10.03
CA SER A 426 -10.25 -17.04 -8.84
C SER A 426 -10.62 -15.99 -7.78
N MET A 427 -9.74 -15.03 -7.53
CA MET A 427 -9.99 -13.91 -6.62
C MET A 427 -11.20 -13.08 -7.08
N LEU A 428 -11.22 -12.64 -8.35
CA LEU A 428 -12.32 -11.83 -8.90
C LEU A 428 -13.66 -12.59 -8.90
N THR A 429 -13.66 -13.86 -9.27
CA THR A 429 -14.86 -14.71 -9.22
C THR A 429 -15.36 -14.88 -7.78
N THR A 430 -14.45 -15.05 -6.81
CA THR A 430 -14.80 -15.16 -5.39
C THR A 430 -15.45 -13.87 -4.88
N ILE A 431 -14.93 -12.71 -5.25
CA ILE A 431 -15.50 -11.40 -4.88
C ILE A 431 -16.92 -11.27 -5.44
N ALA A 432 -17.10 -11.54 -6.74
CA ALA A 432 -18.41 -11.48 -7.37
C ALA A 432 -19.42 -12.43 -6.72
N PHE A 433 -18.99 -13.66 -6.39
CA PHE A 433 -19.81 -14.64 -5.68
C PHE A 433 -20.15 -14.16 -4.26
N TYR A 434 -19.17 -13.61 -3.54
CA TYR A 434 -19.35 -13.11 -2.18
C TYR A 434 -20.42 -12.02 -2.15
N ASP A 435 -20.30 -11.00 -3.00
CA ASP A 435 -21.20 -9.85 -3.00
C ASP A 435 -22.60 -10.18 -3.53
N ARG A 436 -22.70 -10.99 -4.58
CA ARG A 436 -23.97 -11.25 -5.28
C ARG A 436 -24.78 -12.38 -4.67
N ILE A 437 -24.13 -13.36 -4.06
CA ILE A 437 -24.78 -14.59 -3.60
C ILE A 437 -24.62 -14.72 -2.09
N PHE A 438 -23.39 -14.68 -1.57
CA PHE A 438 -23.14 -14.93 -0.16
C PHE A 438 -23.74 -13.85 0.75
N VAL A 439 -23.47 -12.57 0.49
CA VAL A 439 -23.94 -11.45 1.33
C VAL A 439 -25.49 -11.42 1.44
N PRO A 440 -26.27 -11.48 0.34
CA PRO A 440 -27.73 -11.48 0.44
C PRO A 440 -28.30 -12.68 1.21
N ILE A 441 -27.65 -13.84 1.14
CA ILE A 441 -28.07 -15.04 1.88
C ILE A 441 -27.68 -14.90 3.35
N ALA A 442 -26.42 -14.60 3.63
CA ALA A 442 -25.88 -14.50 4.99
C ALA A 442 -26.58 -13.40 5.79
N ARG A 443 -26.87 -12.23 5.18
CA ARG A 443 -27.59 -11.12 5.82
C ARG A 443 -28.97 -11.53 6.35
N LYS A 444 -29.65 -12.51 5.72
CA LYS A 444 -30.94 -13.03 6.21
C LYS A 444 -30.81 -13.77 7.54
N PHE A 445 -29.66 -14.40 7.78
CA PHE A 445 -29.40 -15.19 8.99
C PHE A 445 -28.67 -14.41 10.06
N THR A 446 -27.69 -13.58 9.67
CA THR A 446 -26.82 -12.86 10.61
C THR A 446 -27.35 -11.47 10.97
N GLY A 447 -28.21 -10.88 10.13
CA GLY A 447 -28.64 -9.49 10.26
C GLY A 447 -27.54 -8.46 9.97
N LEU A 448 -26.33 -8.90 9.64
CA LEU A 448 -25.19 -8.03 9.32
C LEU A 448 -25.24 -7.58 7.87
N GLU A 449 -25.03 -6.29 7.61
CA GLU A 449 -25.04 -5.75 6.24
C GLU A 449 -23.98 -6.39 5.33
N ARG A 450 -22.84 -6.80 5.92
CA ARG A 450 -21.71 -7.42 5.24
C ARG A 450 -21.79 -8.95 5.16
N GLY A 451 -22.92 -9.54 5.60
CA GLY A 451 -23.12 -10.99 5.66
C GLY A 451 -22.46 -11.65 6.87
N ILE A 452 -21.14 -11.51 7.03
CA ILE A 452 -20.37 -12.02 8.20
C ILE A 452 -19.45 -10.94 8.74
N SER A 453 -18.94 -11.11 9.97
CA SER A 453 -17.95 -10.17 10.51
C SER A 453 -16.62 -10.26 9.76
N PHE A 454 -15.87 -9.17 9.69
CA PHE A 454 -14.54 -9.14 9.07
C PHE A 454 -13.55 -10.10 9.75
N LEU A 455 -13.71 -10.38 11.06
CA LEU A 455 -12.90 -11.39 11.75
C LEU A 455 -13.22 -12.80 11.24
N HIS A 456 -14.50 -13.16 11.11
CA HIS A 456 -14.87 -14.45 10.53
C HIS A 456 -14.39 -14.58 9.08
N ARG A 457 -14.53 -13.50 8.29
CA ARG A 457 -14.04 -13.43 6.91
C ARG A 457 -12.54 -13.68 6.81
N MET A 458 -11.74 -13.04 7.67
CA MET A 458 -10.30 -13.29 7.77
C MET A 458 -10.00 -14.73 8.20
N GLY A 459 -10.70 -15.27 9.20
CA GLY A 459 -10.55 -16.65 9.64
C GLY A 459 -10.72 -17.67 8.51
N ILE A 460 -11.75 -17.49 7.67
CA ILE A 460 -11.98 -18.31 6.47
C ILE A 460 -10.79 -18.21 5.51
N GLY A 461 -10.28 -17.00 5.26
CA GLY A 461 -9.11 -16.79 4.41
C GLY A 461 -7.86 -17.53 4.90
N PHE A 462 -7.59 -17.53 6.22
CA PHE A 462 -6.46 -18.29 6.79
C PHE A 462 -6.62 -19.80 6.58
N VAL A 463 -7.82 -20.35 6.81
CA VAL A 463 -8.10 -21.77 6.61
C VAL A 463 -7.87 -22.17 5.15
N ILE A 464 -8.40 -21.40 4.20
CA ILE A 464 -8.22 -21.67 2.77
C ILE A 464 -6.75 -21.57 2.37
N SER A 465 -5.98 -20.63 2.95
CA SER A 465 -4.55 -20.50 2.69
C SER A 465 -3.74 -21.73 3.15
N ILE A 466 -4.10 -22.32 4.30
CA ILE A 466 -3.50 -23.59 4.77
C ILE A 466 -3.75 -24.71 3.75
N PHE A 467 -4.97 -24.81 3.21
CA PHE A 467 -5.27 -25.79 2.17
C PHE A 467 -4.50 -25.51 0.87
N ALA A 468 -4.27 -24.24 0.51
CA ALA A 468 -3.52 -23.87 -0.69
C ALA A 468 -2.07 -24.40 -0.62
N THR A 469 -1.40 -24.19 0.50
CA THR A 469 -0.01 -24.64 0.72
C THR A 469 0.09 -26.15 0.93
N LEU A 470 -0.92 -26.75 1.58
CA LEU A 470 -1.03 -28.20 1.72
C LEU A 470 -1.14 -28.90 0.35
N VAL A 471 -2.01 -28.38 -0.53
CA VAL A 471 -2.17 -28.89 -1.90
C VAL A 471 -0.87 -28.72 -2.69
N ALA A 472 -0.15 -27.61 -2.51
CA ALA A 472 1.13 -27.39 -3.18
C ALA A 472 2.18 -28.45 -2.80
N GLY A 473 2.22 -28.86 -1.53
CA GLY A 473 3.06 -29.97 -1.08
C GLY A 473 2.76 -31.29 -1.80
N PHE A 474 1.48 -31.65 -1.94
CA PHE A 474 1.08 -32.87 -2.65
C PHE A 474 1.35 -32.81 -4.16
N VAL A 475 1.12 -31.66 -4.79
CA VAL A 475 1.42 -31.45 -6.21
C VAL A 475 2.92 -31.60 -6.47
N GLU A 476 3.77 -31.10 -5.57
CA GLU A 476 5.22 -31.25 -5.70
C GLU A 476 5.67 -32.71 -5.59
N ILE A 477 5.11 -33.49 -4.65
CA ILE A 477 5.37 -34.93 -4.56
C ILE A 477 5.04 -35.60 -5.90
N LYS A 478 3.85 -35.32 -6.45
CA LYS A 478 3.43 -35.89 -7.73
C LYS A 478 4.35 -35.49 -8.87
N ARG A 479 4.77 -34.23 -8.95
CA ARG A 479 5.70 -33.72 -9.97
C ARG A 479 7.05 -34.44 -9.89
N LYS A 480 7.60 -34.61 -8.69
CA LYS A 480 8.86 -35.30 -8.45
C LYS A 480 8.80 -36.79 -8.75
N ASP A 481 7.71 -37.47 -8.40
CA ASP A 481 7.52 -38.89 -8.73
C ASP A 481 7.53 -39.14 -10.24
N VAL A 482 6.91 -38.24 -11.01
CA VAL A 482 6.96 -38.30 -12.48
C VAL A 482 8.36 -38.05 -13.02
N ALA A 483 9.10 -37.08 -12.44
CA ALA A 483 10.49 -36.82 -12.81
C ALA A 483 11.40 -38.03 -12.52
N LEU A 484 11.20 -38.70 -11.38
CA LEU A 484 11.88 -39.93 -11.00
C LEU A 484 11.57 -41.07 -11.99
N ALA A 485 10.29 -41.30 -12.28
CA ALA A 485 9.84 -42.38 -13.16
C ALA A 485 10.39 -42.26 -14.60
N HIS A 486 10.63 -41.02 -15.08
CA HIS A 486 11.19 -40.76 -16.41
C HIS A 486 12.72 -40.54 -16.40
N GLY A 487 13.38 -40.68 -15.25
CA GLY A 487 14.83 -40.48 -15.14
C GLY A 487 15.30 -39.02 -15.32
N LEU A 488 14.39 -38.04 -15.16
CA LEU A 488 14.63 -36.62 -15.43
C LEU A 488 15.15 -35.82 -14.22
N ILE A 489 15.54 -36.47 -13.12
CA ILE A 489 16.03 -35.81 -11.89
C ILE A 489 17.24 -34.91 -12.20
N ASN A 490 18.16 -35.39 -13.04
CA ASN A 490 19.39 -34.67 -13.40
C ASN A 490 19.25 -33.84 -14.68
N SER A 491 18.07 -33.84 -15.30
CA SER A 491 17.80 -33.15 -16.56
C SER A 491 17.09 -31.82 -16.33
N HIS A 492 17.38 -30.85 -17.18
CA HIS A 492 16.64 -29.58 -17.27
C HIS A 492 15.50 -29.63 -18.29
N GLN A 493 15.23 -30.81 -18.87
CA GLN A 493 14.11 -30.98 -19.79
C GLN A 493 12.77 -30.86 -19.04
N PRO A 494 11.71 -30.36 -19.72
CA PRO A 494 10.37 -30.32 -19.15
C PRO A 494 9.92 -31.72 -18.74
N ILE A 495 9.44 -31.83 -17.50
CA ILE A 495 8.87 -33.07 -16.97
C ILE A 495 7.52 -33.29 -17.66
N PRO A 496 7.19 -34.53 -18.10
CA PRO A 496 5.94 -34.85 -18.80
C PRO A 496 4.74 -34.89 -17.84
N ILE A 497 4.50 -33.77 -17.15
CA ILE A 497 3.35 -33.51 -16.30
C ILE A 497 2.80 -32.13 -16.67
N PRO A 498 1.50 -32.00 -16.94
CA PRO A 498 0.94 -30.73 -17.37
C PRO A 498 0.95 -29.71 -16.24
N VAL A 499 1.30 -28.46 -16.56
CA VAL A 499 1.36 -27.32 -15.62
C VAL A 499 0.02 -27.07 -14.90
N PHE A 500 -1.09 -27.56 -15.46
CA PHE A 500 -2.43 -27.44 -14.86
C PHE A 500 -2.57 -28.12 -13.49
N TRP A 501 -1.67 -29.03 -13.11
CA TRP A 501 -1.61 -29.55 -11.74
C TRP A 501 -1.33 -28.47 -10.69
N LEU A 502 -0.75 -27.32 -11.07
CA LEU A 502 -0.58 -26.18 -10.19
C LEU A 502 -1.85 -25.32 -10.06
N VAL A 503 -2.85 -25.46 -10.93
CA VAL A 503 -4.06 -24.61 -10.88
C VAL A 503 -4.78 -24.66 -9.52
N PRO A 504 -4.95 -25.81 -8.85
CA PRO A 504 -5.62 -25.86 -7.55
C PRO A 504 -4.97 -24.97 -6.48
N GLN A 505 -3.65 -25.00 -6.32
CA GLN A 505 -2.95 -24.13 -5.36
C GLN A 505 -3.09 -22.64 -5.76
N TYR A 506 -3.00 -22.31 -7.05
CA TYR A 506 -3.16 -20.93 -7.54
C TYR A 506 -4.57 -20.40 -7.28
N CYS A 507 -5.61 -21.21 -7.55
CA CYS A 507 -7.00 -20.85 -7.30
C CYS A 507 -7.28 -20.68 -5.80
N LEU A 508 -6.81 -21.62 -4.96
CA LEU A 508 -7.00 -21.54 -3.51
C LEU A 508 -6.33 -20.31 -2.90
N HIS A 509 -5.11 -19.96 -3.36
CA HIS A 509 -4.48 -18.70 -2.96
C HIS A 509 -5.33 -17.47 -3.33
N GLY A 510 -5.91 -17.45 -4.54
CA GLY A 510 -6.80 -16.36 -4.97
C GLY A 510 -8.08 -16.25 -4.14
N ILE A 511 -8.69 -17.38 -3.77
CA ILE A 511 -9.87 -17.41 -2.88
C ILE A 511 -9.45 -16.91 -1.49
N ALA A 512 -8.35 -17.41 -0.93
CA ALA A 512 -7.84 -16.99 0.37
C ALA A 512 -7.58 -15.48 0.41
N GLU A 513 -7.02 -14.92 -0.65
CA GLU A 513 -6.76 -13.49 -0.79
C GLU A 513 -8.04 -12.65 -0.84
N ALA A 514 -9.07 -13.10 -1.58
CA ALA A 514 -10.36 -12.42 -1.62
C ALA A 514 -11.05 -12.32 -0.23
N PHE A 515 -10.92 -13.36 0.59
CA PHE A 515 -11.44 -13.34 1.96
C PHE A 515 -10.54 -12.53 2.90
N MET A 516 -9.22 -12.78 2.85
CA MET A 516 -8.26 -12.16 3.76
C MET A 516 -8.07 -10.67 3.48
N SER A 517 -7.60 -10.30 2.29
CA SER A 517 -7.17 -8.92 2.00
C SER A 517 -8.32 -7.94 2.14
N ILE A 518 -9.52 -8.32 1.68
CA ILE A 518 -10.72 -7.47 1.83
C ILE A 518 -11.15 -7.42 3.29
N GLY A 519 -11.21 -8.55 4.00
CA GLY A 519 -11.54 -8.56 5.43
C GLY A 519 -10.56 -7.74 6.27
N HIS A 520 -9.27 -7.78 5.91
CA HIS A 520 -8.22 -7.03 6.59
C HIS A 520 -8.34 -5.52 6.32
N LEU A 521 -8.61 -5.11 5.08
CA LEU A 521 -8.87 -3.71 4.74
C LEU A 521 -10.14 -3.17 5.39
N GLU A 522 -11.22 -3.95 5.39
CA GLU A 522 -12.47 -3.62 6.10
C GLU A 522 -12.22 -3.47 7.60
N PHE A 523 -11.46 -4.37 8.21
CA PHE A 523 -11.04 -4.27 9.61
C PHE A 523 -10.26 -2.98 9.88
N PHE A 524 -9.26 -2.66 9.05
CA PHE A 524 -8.48 -1.44 9.23
C PHE A 524 -9.34 -0.19 9.09
N TYR A 525 -10.18 -0.13 8.07
CA TYR A 525 -11.03 1.02 7.82
C TYR A 525 -12.05 1.23 8.95
N ASP A 526 -12.70 0.14 9.36
CA ASP A 526 -13.76 0.15 10.34
C ASP A 526 -13.22 0.46 11.74
N GLN A 527 -12.08 -0.13 12.13
CA GLN A 527 -11.55 -0.02 13.49
C GLN A 527 -10.55 1.14 13.67
N ALA A 528 -10.05 1.74 12.60
CA ALA A 528 -9.21 2.93 12.70
C ALA A 528 -10.00 4.15 13.20
N PRO A 529 -9.33 5.07 13.92
CA PRO A 529 -9.83 6.42 14.13
C PRO A 529 -10.05 7.12 12.78
N GLU A 530 -11.05 7.99 12.71
CA GLU A 530 -11.49 8.56 11.44
C GLU A 530 -10.42 9.40 10.76
N SER A 531 -9.79 10.28 11.54
CA SER A 531 -8.66 11.11 11.17
C SER A 531 -7.40 10.30 10.75
N MET A 532 -7.42 8.97 10.94
CA MET A 532 -6.29 8.06 10.72
C MET A 532 -6.62 6.91 9.76
N ARG A 533 -7.80 6.89 9.12
CA ARG A 533 -8.19 5.79 8.23
C ARG A 533 -7.16 5.54 7.12
N SER A 534 -6.65 6.60 6.49
CA SER A 534 -5.59 6.49 5.47
C SER A 534 -4.31 5.86 6.04
N THR A 535 -3.87 6.31 7.22
CA THR A 535 -2.68 5.76 7.90
C THR A 535 -2.87 4.30 8.33
N ALA A 536 -4.06 3.93 8.80
CA ALA A 536 -4.37 2.56 9.17
C ALA A 536 -4.42 1.65 7.93
N MET A 537 -4.95 2.12 6.80
CA MET A 537 -4.83 1.43 5.52
C MET A 537 -3.37 1.29 5.08
N ALA A 538 -2.49 2.21 5.48
CA ALA A 538 -1.06 2.08 5.23
C ALA A 538 -0.39 0.93 6.03
N LEU A 539 -0.95 0.53 7.18
CA LEU A 539 -0.51 -0.67 7.91
C LEU A 539 -0.77 -1.96 7.13
N PHE A 540 -1.76 -2.00 6.23
CA PHE A 540 -1.94 -3.14 5.35
C PHE A 540 -0.69 -3.38 4.47
N TRP A 541 -0.14 -2.31 3.89
CA TRP A 541 1.07 -2.39 3.07
C TRP A 541 2.31 -2.78 3.89
N THR A 542 2.38 -2.40 5.17
CA THR A 542 3.46 -2.87 6.04
C THR A 542 3.35 -4.36 6.38
N ALA A 543 2.14 -4.91 6.52
CA ALA A 543 1.96 -6.36 6.67
C ALA A 543 2.52 -7.08 5.44
N ILE A 544 2.25 -6.55 4.24
CA ILE A 544 2.81 -7.09 3.00
C ILE A 544 4.34 -7.01 2.99
N SER A 545 4.89 -5.87 3.43
CA SER A 545 6.33 -5.66 3.53
C SER A 545 7.01 -6.68 4.45
N VAL A 546 6.51 -6.81 5.68
CA VAL A 546 7.04 -7.74 6.68
C VAL A 546 6.86 -9.19 6.21
N GLY A 547 5.73 -9.55 5.61
CA GLY A 547 5.48 -10.90 5.10
C GLY A 547 6.48 -11.33 4.02
N ASN A 548 6.87 -10.41 3.14
CA ASN A 548 7.91 -10.63 2.15
C ASN A 548 9.30 -10.80 2.78
N TYR A 549 9.67 -9.97 3.76
CA TYR A 549 10.94 -10.16 4.49
C TYR A 549 10.98 -11.45 5.30
N VAL A 550 9.85 -11.85 5.90
CA VAL A 550 9.71 -13.15 6.58
C VAL A 550 9.87 -14.30 5.59
N SER A 551 9.40 -14.16 4.35
CA SER A 551 9.67 -15.12 3.28
C SER A 551 11.16 -15.22 2.98
N THR A 552 11.87 -14.10 2.79
CA THR A 552 13.33 -14.08 2.60
C THR A 552 14.04 -14.79 3.75
N LEU A 553 13.67 -14.46 4.99
CA LEU A 553 14.25 -15.07 6.18
C LEU A 553 14.00 -16.58 6.20
N LEU A 554 12.77 -17.02 5.92
CA LEU A 554 12.40 -18.43 5.92
C LEU A 554 13.17 -19.21 4.86
N VAL A 555 13.26 -18.72 3.62
CA VAL A 555 14.04 -19.34 2.55
C VAL A 555 15.52 -19.43 2.93
N THR A 556 16.09 -18.36 3.49
CA THR A 556 17.50 -18.32 3.90
C THR A 556 17.80 -19.31 5.02
N LEU A 557 16.94 -19.38 6.03
CA LEU A 557 17.09 -20.32 7.14
C LEU A 557 16.95 -21.77 6.66
N VAL A 558 15.94 -22.07 5.83
CA VAL A 558 15.74 -23.43 5.30
C VAL A 558 16.91 -23.84 4.41
N HIS A 559 17.37 -22.97 3.51
CA HIS A 559 18.53 -23.26 2.67
C HIS A 559 19.78 -23.51 3.51
N LYS A 560 20.03 -22.72 4.56
CA LYS A 560 21.19 -22.90 5.44
C LYS A 560 21.12 -24.18 6.28
N PHE A 561 19.96 -24.48 6.87
CA PHE A 561 19.81 -25.59 7.83
C PHE A 561 19.51 -26.94 7.17
N SER A 562 19.03 -26.95 5.92
CA SER A 562 18.79 -28.19 5.18
C SER A 562 19.98 -28.64 4.32
N ALA A 563 21.09 -27.89 4.33
CA ALA A 563 22.32 -28.27 3.65
C ALA A 563 22.93 -29.51 4.31
N GLY A 564 22.94 -30.62 3.57
CA GLY A 564 23.56 -31.88 3.97
C GLY A 564 25.06 -31.92 3.64
N PRO A 565 25.82 -32.83 4.29
CA PRO A 565 27.26 -33.01 4.03
C PRO A 565 27.56 -33.44 2.59
N ASP A 566 26.60 -34.08 1.91
CA ASP A 566 26.70 -34.54 0.52
C ASP A 566 26.34 -33.44 -0.50
N GLY A 567 26.13 -32.19 -0.05
CA GLY A 567 25.69 -31.07 -0.90
C GLY A 567 24.19 -31.07 -1.23
N SER A 568 23.41 -32.01 -0.67
CA SER A 568 21.94 -32.04 -0.82
C SER A 568 21.29 -30.88 -0.06
N ASN A 569 20.27 -30.25 -0.62
CA ASN A 569 19.53 -29.17 0.04
C ASN A 569 18.03 -29.32 -0.24
N TRP A 570 17.15 -28.86 0.66
CA TRP A 570 15.72 -28.82 0.36
C TRP A 570 15.42 -27.82 -0.76
N LEU A 571 16.15 -26.71 -0.78
CA LEU A 571 16.03 -25.64 -1.77
C LEU A 571 17.37 -25.50 -2.52
N PRO A 572 17.66 -26.41 -3.47
CA PRO A 572 18.88 -26.35 -4.27
C PRO A 572 18.86 -25.18 -5.23
N ASP A 573 20.04 -24.61 -5.49
CA ASP A 573 20.17 -23.40 -6.30
C ASP A 573 20.03 -23.64 -7.81
N ASP A 574 20.48 -24.80 -8.29
CA ASP A 574 20.60 -25.07 -9.73
C ASP A 574 19.47 -25.93 -10.30
N ASN A 575 19.00 -26.91 -9.53
CA ASN A 575 18.05 -27.91 -10.03
C ASN A 575 17.00 -28.29 -8.97
N LEU A 576 15.79 -27.76 -9.17
CA LEU A 576 14.64 -27.99 -8.31
C LEU A 576 14.25 -29.48 -8.19
N ASN A 577 14.54 -30.31 -9.19
CA ASN A 577 14.19 -31.74 -9.19
C ASN A 577 14.97 -32.54 -8.14
N LYS A 578 16.15 -32.07 -7.73
CA LYS A 578 16.95 -32.67 -6.65
C LYS A 578 16.49 -32.22 -5.25
N GLY A 579 15.73 -31.13 -5.19
CA GLY A 579 15.30 -30.50 -3.95
C GLY A 579 14.19 -31.26 -3.26
N LYS A 580 13.88 -30.82 -2.04
CA LYS A 580 12.72 -31.27 -1.25
C LYS A 580 11.78 -30.09 -1.00
N LEU A 581 11.28 -29.51 -2.08
CA LEU A 581 10.37 -28.36 -2.01
C LEU A 581 9.07 -28.71 -1.28
N GLU A 582 8.62 -29.96 -1.33
CA GLU A 582 7.46 -30.43 -0.58
C GLU A 582 7.63 -30.23 0.93
N TYR A 583 8.84 -30.39 1.48
CA TYR A 583 9.12 -30.17 2.91
C TYR A 583 9.06 -28.69 3.27
N PHE A 584 9.44 -27.81 2.35
CA PHE A 584 9.28 -26.37 2.51
C PHE A 584 7.80 -25.98 2.52
N TYR A 585 6.97 -26.57 1.65
CA TYR A 585 5.51 -26.36 1.69
C TYR A 585 4.87 -26.91 2.96
N TRP A 586 5.30 -28.08 3.47
CA TRP A 586 4.84 -28.60 4.76
C TRP A 586 5.19 -27.69 5.93
N LEU A 587 6.41 -27.14 5.93
CA LEU A 587 6.83 -26.16 6.94
C LEU A 587 5.93 -24.92 6.92
N ILE A 588 5.65 -24.35 5.74
CA ILE A 588 4.74 -23.20 5.61
C ILE A 588 3.34 -23.58 6.07
N THR A 589 2.83 -24.75 5.69
CA THR A 589 1.50 -25.23 6.11
C THR A 589 1.40 -25.29 7.64
N LEU A 590 2.41 -25.85 8.32
CA LEU A 590 2.46 -25.94 9.77
C LEU A 590 2.55 -24.56 10.43
N LEU A 591 3.35 -23.65 9.89
CA LEU A 591 3.43 -22.26 10.36
C LEU A 591 2.08 -21.54 10.21
N GLN A 592 1.37 -21.75 9.10
CA GLN A 592 0.04 -21.18 8.88
C GLN A 592 -1.01 -21.78 9.83
N ALA A 593 -0.94 -23.08 10.11
CA ALA A 593 -1.81 -23.72 11.10
C ALA A 593 -1.58 -23.15 12.51
N ALA A 594 -0.32 -22.97 12.92
CA ALA A 594 0.02 -22.30 14.18
C ALA A 594 -0.47 -20.84 14.20
N ASN A 595 -0.34 -20.13 13.08
CA ASN A 595 -0.84 -18.76 12.91
C ASN A 595 -2.36 -18.68 13.04
N LEU A 596 -3.10 -19.68 12.56
CA LEU A 596 -4.56 -19.73 12.75
C LEU A 596 -4.92 -19.84 14.23
N ILE A 597 -4.19 -20.63 15.02
CA ILE A 597 -4.40 -20.73 16.47
C ILE A 597 -4.12 -19.37 17.15
N TYR A 598 -3.00 -18.74 16.79
CA TYR A 598 -2.66 -17.39 17.24
C TYR A 598 -3.77 -16.37 16.89
N TYR A 599 -4.23 -16.40 15.64
CA TYR A 599 -5.30 -15.53 15.16
C TYR A 599 -6.59 -15.72 15.95
N LEU A 600 -7.04 -16.96 16.17
CA LEU A 600 -8.25 -17.25 16.93
C LEU A 600 -8.16 -16.74 18.38
N PHE A 601 -6.99 -16.85 19.00
CA PHE A 601 -6.73 -16.28 20.34
C PHE A 601 -6.82 -14.75 20.32
N CYS A 602 -6.17 -14.09 19.36
CA CYS A 602 -6.21 -12.64 19.21
C CYS A 602 -7.63 -12.13 18.90
N ALA A 603 -8.36 -12.79 18.00
CA ALA A 603 -9.72 -12.43 17.62
C ALA A 603 -10.69 -12.54 18.81
N LYS A 604 -10.48 -13.52 19.70
CA LYS A 604 -11.29 -13.68 20.93
C LYS A 604 -11.05 -12.58 21.96
N ILE A 605 -9.82 -12.06 22.04
CA ILE A 605 -9.42 -11.02 23.00
C ILE A 605 -9.70 -9.61 22.46
N TYR A 606 -9.84 -9.47 21.14
CA TYR A 606 -9.98 -8.17 20.50
C TYR A 606 -11.27 -7.46 20.92
N THR A 607 -11.11 -6.22 21.39
CA THR A 607 -12.20 -5.32 21.75
C THR A 607 -12.40 -4.28 20.66
N PHE A 608 -13.63 -4.15 20.14
CA PHE A 608 -13.97 -3.15 19.14
C PHE A 608 -13.88 -1.72 19.70
N LYS A 609 -13.64 -0.73 18.83
CA LYS A 609 -13.64 0.67 19.23
C LYS A 609 -15.05 1.12 19.67
N SER A 610 -15.11 1.99 20.68
CA SER A 610 -16.32 2.64 21.16
C SER A 610 -16.33 4.11 20.74
N ILE A 611 -17.37 4.54 20.02
CA ILE A 611 -17.53 5.91 19.54
C ILE A 611 -18.78 6.51 20.18
N GLN A 612 -18.67 7.76 20.64
CA GLN A 612 -19.83 8.59 20.93
C GLN A 612 -20.13 9.45 19.70
N VAL A 613 -21.23 9.15 19.01
CA VAL A 613 -21.66 9.88 17.82
C VAL A 613 -22.29 11.20 18.26
N HIS A 614 -21.92 12.31 17.62
CA HIS A 614 -22.66 13.57 17.79
C HIS A 614 -23.98 13.45 17.01
N SER A 615 -25.08 13.27 17.72
CA SER A 615 -26.41 13.40 17.12
C SER A 615 -26.61 14.86 16.69
N LYS A 616 -26.58 15.11 15.38
CA LYS A 616 -27.25 16.29 14.82
C LYS A 616 -28.74 16.00 14.82
N GLU A 617 -29.41 16.19 15.96
CA GLU A 617 -30.86 16.36 15.97
C GLU A 617 -31.20 17.81 16.30
N THR A 618 -31.99 18.38 15.39
CA THR A 618 -32.94 19.47 15.60
C THR A 618 -33.40 19.54 17.05
N SER A 619 -33.36 20.75 17.61
CA SER A 619 -33.90 21.18 18.89
C SER A 619 -34.89 20.21 19.57
N ASP A 620 -34.58 19.91 20.83
CA ASP A 620 -35.42 19.33 21.89
C ASP A 620 -35.31 17.80 22.11
N SER A 621 -34.18 17.37 22.68
CA SER A 621 -34.09 16.56 23.92
C SER A 621 -32.67 15.99 24.08
N GLU A 622 -32.05 16.22 25.24
CA GLU A 622 -30.73 15.68 25.59
C GLU A 622 -30.85 14.19 25.96
N GLU A 623 -30.80 13.30 24.97
CA GLU A 623 -30.36 11.92 25.17
C GLU A 623 -29.20 11.64 24.22
N SER A 624 -27.98 11.64 24.76
CA SER A 624 -26.79 11.24 24.03
C SER A 624 -26.84 9.73 23.76
N ALA A 625 -27.23 9.33 22.56
CA ALA A 625 -27.22 7.93 22.16
C ALA A 625 -25.77 7.41 22.07
N VAL A 626 -25.40 6.53 22.99
CA VAL A 626 -24.15 5.77 22.89
C VAL A 626 -24.39 4.60 21.94
N GLU A 627 -24.08 4.78 20.66
CA GLU A 627 -23.91 3.63 19.77
C GLU A 627 -22.61 2.91 20.16
N LEU A 628 -22.72 1.88 21.02
CA LEU A 628 -21.77 0.78 20.87
C LEU A 628 -21.93 0.30 19.43
N ALA A 629 -20.82 0.09 18.72
CA ALA A 629 -20.77 -0.68 17.49
C ALA A 629 -21.10 -2.18 17.76
N ASN A 630 -22.11 -2.45 18.59
CA ASN A 630 -22.69 -3.75 18.90
C ASN A 630 -23.71 -4.10 17.81
N LYS A 631 -23.19 -4.31 16.60
CA LYS A 631 -23.73 -5.30 15.67
C LYS A 631 -22.56 -6.00 15.01
N VAL A 632 -21.94 -6.92 15.76
CA VAL A 632 -21.01 -7.94 15.23
C VAL A 632 -21.50 -9.30 15.67
#